data_AF-A0A7X9GMC2-F1
#
_entry.id   AF-A0A7X9GMC2-F1
#
_cell.length_a   1.000
_cell.length_b   1.000
_cell.length_c   1.000
_cell.angle_alpha   90.00
_cell.angle_beta   90.00
_cell.angle_gamma   90.00
#
_symmetry.space_group_name_H-M   'P 1'
#
loop_
_entity.id
_entity.type
_entity.pdbx_description
1 polymer ?
#
loop_
_entity_poly.entity_id
_entity_poly.type
_entity_poly.pdbx_seq_one_letter_code
_entity_poly.pdbx_strand_id
1 'polypeptide(L)'
;PGFSTILIVGLLYLAYWLITNRNIEFEYAITNGDIDIDKIINQRKRKRVFSGKVKEFEVVARVKSDKYTNQIKACKNVLDYSSGNENVDLWFIYLNKGGPTVILFEPTAKMIDSLFTFAPRIVHRY
;
A
#
# COMPACT_ATOMS: atom_id res chain seq x y z
N PRO A 1 8.15 -7.15 -47.06
CA PRO A 1 9.23 -7.58 -46.14
C PRO A 1 9.47 -6.68 -44.89
N GLY A 2 9.17 -5.38 -44.89
CA GLY A 2 9.48 -4.49 -43.75
C GLY A 2 8.44 -4.39 -42.63
N PHE A 3 7.17 -4.68 -42.89
CA PHE A 3 6.12 -4.51 -41.87
C PHE A 3 6.18 -5.58 -40.77
N SER A 4 6.54 -6.81 -41.13
CA SER A 4 6.69 -7.92 -40.19
C SER A 4 7.85 -7.70 -39.21
N THR A 5 8.97 -7.12 -39.65
CA THR A 5 10.13 -6.87 -38.78
C THR A 5 9.84 -5.78 -37.76
N ILE A 6 9.17 -4.69 -38.15
CA ILE A 6 8.76 -3.61 -37.23
C ILE A 6 7.79 -4.16 -36.16
N LEU A 7 6.83 -4.99 -36.56
CA LEU A 7 5.90 -5.63 -35.63
C LEU A 7 6.61 -6.53 -34.61
N ILE A 8 7.58 -7.34 -35.07
CA ILE A 8 8.36 -8.24 -34.19
C ILE A 8 9.18 -7.42 -33.19
N VAL A 9 9.87 -6.36 -33.63
CA VAL A 9 10.65 -5.48 -32.75
C VAL A 9 9.74 -4.77 -31.74
N GLY A 10 8.57 -4.31 -32.17
CA GLY A 10 7.56 -3.72 -31.29
C GLY A 10 7.06 -4.70 -30.23
N LEU A 11 6.76 -5.95 -30.61
CA LEU A 11 6.35 -7.01 -29.70
C LEU A 11 7.43 -7.36 -28.68
N LEU A 12 8.69 -7.46 -29.11
CA LEU A 12 9.82 -7.72 -28.20
C LEU A 12 10.01 -6.58 -27.19
N TYR A 13 9.91 -5.33 -27.63
CA TYR A 13 9.98 -4.17 -26.73
C TYR A 13 8.83 -4.16 -25.72
N LEU A 14 7.61 -4.45 -26.17
CA LEU A 14 6.42 -4.46 -25.34
C LEU A 14 6.47 -5.61 -24.32
N ALA A 15 6.95 -6.79 -24.73
CA ALA A 15 7.21 -7.92 -23.84
C ALA A 15 8.28 -7.57 -22.79
N TYR A 16 9.40 -6.97 -23.19
CA TYR A 16 10.44 -6.53 -22.28
C TYR A 16 9.91 -5.52 -21.25
N TRP A 17 9.13 -4.53 -21.69
CA TRP A 17 8.53 -3.53 -20.82
C TRP A 17 7.54 -4.13 -19.82
N LEU A 18 6.72 -5.09 -20.26
CA LEU A 18 5.81 -5.80 -19.36
C LEU A 18 6.57 -6.60 -18.30
N ILE A 19 7.59 -7.37 -18.69
CA ILE A 19 8.40 -8.17 -17.76
C ILE A 19 9.10 -7.26 -16.74
N THR A 20 9.65 -6.13 -17.18
CA THR A 20 10.37 -5.20 -16.29
C THR A 20 9.45 -4.56 -15.25
N ASN A 21 8.15 -4.43 -15.51
CA ASN A 21 7.20 -3.80 -14.59
C ASN A 21 6.51 -4.78 -13.61
N ARG A 22 6.83 -6.09 -13.65
CA ARG A 22 6.16 -7.08 -12.79
C ARG A 22 6.69 -7.11 -11.36
N ASN A 23 7.95 -6.74 -11.14
CA ASN A 23 8.52 -6.76 -9.79
C ASN A 23 8.16 -5.45 -9.08
N ILE A 24 7.12 -5.49 -8.24
CA ILE A 24 6.63 -4.35 -7.48
C ILE A 24 6.79 -4.68 -6.01
N GLU A 25 7.55 -3.84 -5.31
CA GLU A 25 7.77 -3.91 -3.88
C GLU A 25 7.19 -2.63 -3.24
N PHE A 26 6.65 -2.75 -2.03
CA PHE A 26 6.17 -1.60 -1.26
C PHE A 26 7.09 -1.38 -0.06
N GLU A 27 7.53 -0.13 0.11
CA GLU A 27 8.31 0.30 1.26
C GLU A 27 7.47 1.27 2.09
N TYR A 28 7.51 1.07 3.40
CA TYR A 28 6.74 1.87 4.35
C TYR A 28 7.70 2.58 5.30
N ALA A 29 7.57 3.89 5.45
CA ALA A 29 8.40 4.70 6.33
C ALA A 29 7.53 5.50 7.30
N ILE A 30 7.95 5.58 8.56
CA ILE A 30 7.32 6.43 9.58
C ILE A 30 8.34 7.47 10.02
N THR A 31 7.98 8.74 9.87
CA THR A 31 8.85 9.87 10.23
C THR A 31 8.04 10.89 11.00
N ASN A 32 8.41 11.18 12.26
CA ASN A 32 7.80 12.23 13.08
C ASN A 32 6.25 12.22 13.15
N GLY A 33 5.63 11.04 13.08
CA GLY A 33 4.18 10.89 13.10
C GLY A 33 3.49 11.03 11.74
N ASP A 34 4.27 11.04 10.66
CA ASP A 34 3.80 10.89 9.28
C ASP A 34 4.16 9.48 8.77
N ILE A 35 3.29 8.91 7.96
CA ILE A 35 3.52 7.65 7.26
C ILE A 35 3.63 7.92 5.76
N ASP A 36 4.69 7.38 5.16
CA ASP A 36 4.94 7.40 3.73
C ASP A 36 4.93 5.97 3.20
N ILE A 37 4.26 5.76 2.07
CA ILE A 37 4.23 4.50 1.35
C ILE A 37 4.79 4.73 -0.05
N ASP A 38 5.92 4.10 -0.33
CA ASP A 38 6.63 4.18 -1.59
C ASP A 38 6.48 2.87 -2.36
N LYS A 39 6.12 2.96 -3.64
CA LYS A 39 6.12 1.84 -4.58
C LYS A 39 7.45 1.79 -5.30
N ILE A 40 8.14 0.67 -5.19
CA ILE A 40 9.41 0.40 -5.86
C ILE A 40 9.15 -0.56 -7.01
N ILE A 41 9.40 -0.12 -8.24
CA ILE A 41 9.24 -0.92 -9.46
C ILE A 41 10.62 -1.35 -9.92
N ASN A 42 10.83 -2.66 -9.94
CA ASN A 42 12.02 -3.34 -10.41
C ASN A 42 13.33 -2.82 -9.78
N GLN A 43 13.26 -2.43 -8.50
CA GLN A 43 14.39 -1.87 -7.73
C GLN A 43 15.07 -0.65 -8.39
N ARG A 44 14.42 -0.02 -9.39
CA ARG A 44 14.98 1.09 -10.18
C ARG A 44 14.18 2.36 -10.04
N LYS A 45 12.85 2.25 -9.91
CA LYS A 45 11.95 3.39 -9.87
C LYS A 45 11.15 3.40 -8.58
N ARG A 46 11.38 4.39 -7.74
CA ARG A 46 10.58 4.66 -6.54
C ARG A 46 9.52 5.72 -6.86
N LYS A 47 8.26 5.45 -6.52
CA LYS A 47 7.15 6.39 -6.65
C LYS A 47 6.37 6.40 -5.35
N ARG A 48 6.30 7.57 -4.69
CA ARG A 48 5.44 7.75 -3.53
C ARG A 48 3.98 7.60 -3.93
N VAL A 49 3.30 6.63 -3.34
CA VAL A 49 1.89 6.33 -3.64
C VAL A 49 0.96 6.87 -2.56
N PHE A 50 1.46 7.03 -1.34
CA PHE A 50 0.71 7.62 -0.25
C PHE A 50 1.64 8.37 0.72
N SER A 51 1.13 9.45 1.30
CA SER A 51 1.78 10.21 2.36
C SER A 51 0.68 10.84 3.21
N GLY A 52 0.71 10.61 4.52
CA GLY A 52 -0.34 11.06 5.41
C GLY A 52 0.11 11.17 6.85
N LYS A 53 -0.56 12.02 7.63
CA LYS A 53 -0.28 12.17 9.06
C LYS A 53 -1.04 11.12 9.85
N VAL A 54 -0.38 10.46 10.79
CA VAL A 54 -1.01 9.42 11.62
C VAL A 54 -2.19 9.98 12.45
N LYS A 55 -2.14 11.26 12.79
CA LYS A 55 -3.22 11.97 13.51
C LYS A 55 -4.49 12.19 12.69
N GLU A 56 -4.41 12.12 11.36
CA GLU A 56 -5.56 12.27 10.47
C GLU A 56 -6.27 10.93 10.24
N PHE A 57 -5.70 9.83 10.71
CA PHE A 57 -6.32 8.52 10.60
C PHE A 57 -7.36 8.34 11.71
N GLU A 58 -8.43 7.65 11.37
CA GLU A 58 -9.51 7.37 12.32
C GLU A 58 -9.30 6.04 13.02
N VAL A 59 -8.88 5.01 12.26
CA VAL A 59 -8.67 3.66 12.77
C VAL A 59 -7.46 3.04 12.10
N VAL A 60 -6.57 2.44 12.88
CA VAL A 60 -5.50 1.56 12.40
C VAL A 60 -5.58 0.24 13.14
N ALA A 61 -5.88 -0.84 12.43
CA ALA A 61 -6.05 -2.16 13.04
C ALA A 61 -5.78 -3.29 12.05
N ARG A 62 -5.74 -4.52 12.54
CA ARG A 62 -5.64 -5.72 11.70
C ARG A 62 -6.93 -5.94 10.92
N VAL A 63 -6.82 -6.35 9.65
CA VAL A 63 -8.01 -6.67 8.81
C VAL A 63 -8.82 -7.84 9.40
N LYS A 64 -8.15 -8.77 10.07
CA LYS A 64 -8.78 -9.91 10.76
C LYS A 64 -9.42 -9.56 12.11
N SER A 65 -9.34 -8.31 12.57
CA SER A 65 -9.92 -7.88 13.86
C SER A 65 -11.38 -7.42 13.71
N ASP A 66 -12.12 -7.40 14.82
CA ASP A 66 -13.50 -6.90 14.89
C ASP A 66 -13.64 -5.41 14.52
N LYS A 67 -12.52 -4.67 14.48
CA LYS A 67 -12.48 -3.27 14.04
C LYS A 67 -12.67 -3.09 12.54
N TYR A 68 -12.55 -4.16 11.75
CA TYR A 68 -12.81 -4.13 10.31
C TYR A 68 -14.32 -4.21 10.03
N THR A 69 -15.02 -3.13 10.43
CA THR A 69 -16.48 -3.00 10.37
C THR A 69 -17.01 -3.08 8.94
N ASN A 70 -18.28 -3.48 8.77
CA ASN A 70 -18.96 -3.50 7.48
C ASN A 70 -18.91 -2.16 6.73
N GLN A 71 -18.87 -1.03 7.44
CA GLN A 71 -18.71 0.29 6.82
C GLN A 71 -17.36 0.46 6.11
N ILE A 72 -16.30 -0.07 6.72
CA ILE A 72 -14.93 -0.05 6.16
C ILE A 72 -14.86 -0.99 4.96
N LYS A 73 -15.49 -2.18 5.06
CA LYS A 73 -15.61 -3.12 3.94
C LYS A 73 -16.43 -2.58 2.76
N ALA A 74 -17.47 -1.79 3.04
CA ALA A 74 -18.31 -1.17 2.03
C ALA A 74 -17.67 0.08 1.38
N CYS A 75 -16.48 0.47 1.83
CA CYS A 75 -15.75 1.59 1.28
C CYS A 75 -15.33 1.31 -0.17
N LYS A 76 -15.64 2.24 -1.08
CA LYS A 76 -15.29 2.10 -2.51
C LYS A 76 -13.82 2.42 -2.80
N ASN A 77 -13.22 3.33 -2.03
CA ASN A 77 -11.82 3.71 -2.19
C ASN A 77 -10.95 2.81 -1.32
N VAL A 78 -10.51 1.69 -1.88
CA VAL A 78 -9.55 0.78 -1.24
C VAL A 78 -8.23 0.87 -1.98
N LEU A 79 -7.19 1.32 -1.28
CA LEU A 79 -5.82 1.40 -1.76
C LEU A 79 -5.05 0.22 -1.18
N ASP A 80 -4.83 -0.79 -2.01
CA ASP A 80 -4.10 -1.99 -1.62
C ASP A 80 -2.59 -1.81 -1.90
N TYR A 81 -1.81 -1.72 -0.83
CA TYR A 81 -0.35 -1.71 -0.84
C TYR A 81 0.22 -2.92 -0.13
N SER A 82 -0.50 -4.05 -0.14
CA SER A 82 -0.02 -5.34 0.36
C SER A 82 0.85 -6.06 -0.68
N SER A 83 1.62 -7.04 -0.22
CA SER A 83 2.37 -7.93 -1.11
C SER A 83 1.47 -9.02 -1.73
N GLY A 84 0.24 -9.17 -1.22
CA GLY A 84 -0.69 -10.23 -1.62
C GLY A 84 -0.38 -11.59 -0.99
N ASN A 85 0.51 -11.63 0.01
CA ASN A 85 0.87 -12.86 0.69
C ASN A 85 -0.09 -13.13 1.87
N GLU A 86 -0.85 -14.22 1.80
CA GLU A 86 -1.86 -14.59 2.81
C GLU A 86 -1.26 -14.93 4.18
N ASN A 87 0.04 -15.23 4.25
CA ASN A 87 0.75 -15.55 5.49
C ASN A 87 1.20 -14.32 6.28
N VAL A 88 1.01 -13.11 5.75
CA VAL A 88 1.42 -11.87 6.41
C VAL A 88 0.22 -11.24 7.13
N ASP A 89 0.47 -10.68 8.31
CA ASP A 89 -0.56 -9.93 9.04
C ASP A 89 -0.89 -8.64 8.27
N LEU A 90 -2.06 -8.63 7.63
CA LEU A 90 -2.56 -7.48 6.89
C LEU A 90 -3.23 -6.48 7.84
N TRP A 91 -2.79 -5.22 7.75
CA TRP A 91 -3.36 -4.11 8.50
C TRP A 91 -4.09 -3.14 7.58
N PHE A 92 -5.04 -2.41 8.15
CA PHE A 92 -5.73 -1.34 7.46
C PHE A 92 -5.59 -0.02 8.20
N ILE A 93 -5.53 1.07 7.43
CA ILE A 93 -5.76 2.43 7.90
C ILE A 93 -7.08 2.89 7.29
N TYR A 94 -7.98 3.39 8.12
CA TYR A 94 -9.20 4.07 7.70
C TYR A 94 -9.05 5.58 7.90
N LEU A 95 -9.36 6.35 6.87
CA LEU A 95 -9.35 7.80 6.90
C LEU A 95 -10.56 8.35 6.11
N ASN A 96 -11.12 9.46 6.58
CA ASN A 96 -12.25 10.13 5.95
C ASN A 96 -11.91 11.57 5.56
N LYS A 97 -10.78 11.75 4.88
CA LYS A 97 -10.33 13.08 4.43
C LYS A 97 -10.78 13.30 2.98
N GLY A 98 -11.97 13.87 2.82
CA GLY A 98 -12.59 14.07 1.49
C GLY A 98 -13.36 12.86 0.96
N GLY A 99 -13.57 11.85 1.81
CA GLY A 99 -14.32 10.63 1.51
C GLY A 99 -13.72 9.43 2.25
N PRO A 100 -14.52 8.38 2.51
CA PRO A 100 -14.04 7.18 3.16
C PRO A 100 -12.98 6.55 2.25
N THR A 101 -11.80 6.28 2.81
CA THR A 101 -10.68 5.63 2.15
C THR A 101 -10.05 4.61 3.09
N VAL A 102 -9.78 3.43 2.54
CA VAL A 102 -9.14 2.32 3.26
C VAL A 102 -7.80 2.06 2.60
N ILE A 103 -6.75 2.00 3.40
CA ILE A 103 -5.41 1.65 2.94
C ILE A 103 -5.03 0.33 3.56
N LEU A 104 -4.70 -0.66 2.73
CA LEU A 104 -4.22 -1.96 3.16
C LEU A 104 -2.70 -2.01 3.02
N PHE A 105 -2.01 -2.47 4.05
CA PHE A 105 -0.56 -2.51 4.09
C PHE A 105 -0.07 -3.56 5.09
N GLU A 106 1.19 -3.96 4.95
CA GLU A 106 1.83 -5.00 5.75
C GLU A 106 2.95 -4.40 6.63
N PRO A 107 2.59 -3.72 7.74
CA PRO A 107 3.59 -3.14 8.62
C PRO A 107 4.33 -4.21 9.42
N THR A 108 5.59 -3.94 9.73
CA THR A 108 6.34 -4.71 10.72
C THR A 108 5.92 -4.34 12.14
N ALA A 109 6.18 -5.23 13.11
CA ALA A 109 5.85 -4.98 14.53
C ALA A 109 6.42 -3.64 15.05
N LYS A 110 7.66 -3.31 14.68
CA LYS A 110 8.31 -2.02 15.04
C LYS A 110 7.58 -0.80 14.48
N MET A 111 6.98 -0.92 13.31
CA MET A 111 6.19 0.16 12.71
C MET A 111 4.89 0.37 13.48
N ILE A 112 4.20 -0.71 13.84
CA ILE A 112 3.00 -0.63 14.69
C ILE A 112 3.32 0.00 16.05
N ASP A 113 4.45 -0.36 16.66
CA ASP A 113 4.90 0.27 17.90
C ASP A 113 5.09 1.76 17.74
N SER A 114 5.79 2.17 16.67
CA SER A 114 6.00 3.59 16.34
C SER A 114 4.67 4.33 16.11
N LEU A 115 3.75 3.76 15.31
CA LEU A 115 2.42 4.34 15.06
C LEU A 115 1.66 4.52 16.37
N PHE A 116 1.70 3.52 17.26
CA PHE A 116 1.03 3.59 18.54
C PHE A 116 1.65 4.63 19.47
N THR A 117 2.97 4.85 19.44
CA THR A 117 3.61 5.95 20.18
C THR A 117 3.09 7.32 19.75
N PHE A 118 2.86 7.52 18.46
CA PHE A 118 2.33 8.79 17.94
C PHE A 118 0.82 8.95 18.13
N ALA A 119 0.06 7.85 18.05
CA ALA A 119 -1.40 7.86 18.07
C ALA A 119 -1.99 6.62 18.78
N PRO A 120 -1.85 6.51 20.12
CA PRO A 120 -2.27 5.31 20.85
C PRO A 120 -3.79 5.11 20.87
N ARG A 121 -4.56 6.18 20.64
CA ARG A 121 -6.03 6.15 20.61
C ARG A 121 -6.61 5.58 19.32
N ILE A 122 -5.84 5.61 18.24
CA ILE A 122 -6.28 5.25 16.88
C ILE A 122 -5.78 3.85 16.51
N VAL A 123 -4.61 3.46 17.04
CA VAL A 123 -3.95 2.20 16.72
C VAL A 123 -4.40 1.09 17.68
N HIS A 124 -5.10 0.09 17.16
CA HIS A 124 -5.53 -1.10 17.90
C HIS A 124 -4.59 -2.27 17.62
N ARG A 125 -3.88 -2.71 18.66
CA ARG A 125 -2.93 -3.83 18.59
C ARG A 125 -3.59 -5.21 18.75
N TYR A 126 -4.82 -5.25 19.25
CA TYR A 126 -5.57 -6.45 19.64
C TYR A 126 -6.96 -6.41 19.01
#